data_AF-A0A954D5C5-F1
#
_entry.id   AF-A0A954D5C5-F1
#
_cell.length_a   1.000
_cell.length_b   1.000
_cell.length_c   1.000
_cell.angle_alpha   90.00
_cell.angle_beta   90.00
_cell.angle_gamma   90.00
#
_symmetry.space_group_name_H-M   'P 1'
#
loop_
_entity.id
_entity.type
_entity.pdbx_description
1 polymer ?
#
loop_
_entity_poly.entity_id
_entity_poly.type
_entity_poly.pdbx_seq_one_letter_code
_entity_poly.pdbx_strand_id
1 'polypeptide(L)' 'MSRPFPYRFGTGNAGKLAEARRIVGADLESVAIDLPEIQSGDLEEVLRAKAGAARERVGAAVVVEETGLELAALSGFPGP' A
#
# COMPACT_ATOMS: atom_id res chain seq x y z
N MET A 1 14.87 22.04 7.03
CA MET A 1 14.26 20.71 7.26
C MET A 1 12.98 20.66 6.46
N SER A 2 12.77 19.66 5.61
CA SER A 2 11.50 19.50 4.91
C SER A 2 10.41 19.16 5.96
N ARG A 3 9.14 19.50 5.67
CA ARG A 3 8.04 19.08 6.54
C ARG A 3 7.86 17.56 6.39
N PRO A 4 7.68 16.82 7.49
CA PRO A 4 7.34 15.40 7.40
C PRO A 4 6.03 15.25 6.64
N PHE A 5 5.91 14.16 5.88
CA PHE A 5 4.68 13.84 5.18
C PHE A 5 3.52 13.73 6.18
N PRO A 6 2.31 14.17 5.81
CA PRO A 6 1.13 14.06 6.68
C PRO A 6 0.60 12.61 6.79
N TYR A 7 1.31 11.64 6.22
CA TYR A 7 0.98 10.22 6.18
C TYR A 7 2.24 9.37 6.26
N ARG A 8 2.06 8.10 6.66
CA ARG A 8 3.10 7.07 6.58
C ARG A 8 2.81 6.09 5.45
N PHE A 9 3.83 5.41 4.95
CA PHE A 9 3.68 4.35 3.97
C PHE A 9 3.60 2.98 4.66
N GLY A 10 2.47 2.27 4.52
CA GLY A 10 2.23 0.97 5.12
C GLY A 10 2.97 -0.15 4.39
N THR A 11 4.29 -0.24 4.58
CA THR A 11 5.10 -1.33 4.02
C THR A 11 6.25 -1.72 4.94
N GLY A 12 6.52 -3.02 5.01
CA GLY A 12 7.77 -3.57 5.55
C GLY A 12 8.85 -3.80 4.49
N ASN A 13 8.56 -3.59 3.20
CA ASN A 13 9.48 -3.85 2.11
C ASN A 13 10.37 -2.63 1.84
N ALA A 14 11.68 -2.77 2.08
CA ALA A 14 12.67 -1.71 1.86
C ALA A 14 12.77 -1.26 0.38
N GLY A 15 12.56 -2.17 -0.57
CA GLY A 15 12.53 -1.87 -2.00
C GLY A 15 11.35 -0.96 -2.37
N LYS A 16 10.15 -1.27 -1.87
CA LYS A 16 8.96 -0.42 -2.05
C LYS A 16 9.15 0.97 -1.46
N LEU A 17 9.73 1.06 -0.25
CA LEU A 17 10.04 2.36 0.34
C LEU A 17 11.07 3.15 -0.48
N ALA A 18 12.12 2.49 -0.99
CA ALA A 18 13.13 3.14 -1.82
C ALA A 18 12.55 3.64 -3.15
N GLU A 19 11.64 2.89 -3.76
CA GLU A 19 10.88 3.32 -4.93
C GLU A 19 9.97 4.50 -4.64
N ALA A 20 9.13 4.41 -3.60
CA ALA A 20 8.23 5.49 -3.22
C ALA A 20 9.01 6.79 -2.91
N ARG A 21 10.14 6.70 -2.19
CA ARG A 21 11.01 7.86 -1.91
C ARG A 21 11.59 8.52 -3.15
N ARG A 22 11.87 7.75 -4.21
CA ARG A 22 12.31 8.31 -5.50
C ARG A 22 11.21 9.09 -6.21
N ILE A 23 9.95 8.73 -6.00
CA ILE A 23 8.79 9.35 -6.65
C ILE A 23 8.29 10.57 -5.86
N VAL A 24 8.06 10.42 -4.55
CA VAL A 24 7.38 11.44 -3.74
C VAL A 24 8.32 12.26 -2.85
N GLY A 25 9.52 11.76 -2.56
CA GLY A 25 10.53 12.45 -1.76
C GLY A 25 11.19 11.57 -0.69
N ALA A 26 12.47 11.85 -0.40
CA ALA A 26 13.31 11.03 0.47
C ALA A 26 12.85 10.94 1.92
N ASP A 27 12.11 11.93 2.41
CA ASP A 27 11.65 12.01 3.80
C ASP A 27 10.38 11.20 4.07
N LEU A 28 9.90 10.40 3.10
CA LEU A 28 8.79 9.47 3.33
C LEU A 28 9.19 8.41 4.35
N GLU A 29 8.39 8.28 5.40
CA GLU A 29 8.54 7.24 6.42
C GLU A 29 7.62 6.06 6.13
N SER A 30 8.12 4.83 6.32
CA SER A 30 7.27 3.64 6.31
C SER A 30 6.97 3.15 7.71
N VAL A 31 5.89 2.40 7.82
CA VAL A 31 5.52 1.63 9.00
C VAL A 31 5.29 0.19 8.55
N ALA A 32 6.06 -0.74 9.14
CA ALA A 32 5.85 -2.16 8.93
C ALA A 32 4.62 -2.59 9.72
N ILE A 33 3.57 -2.99 9.01
CA ILE A 33 2.32 -3.46 9.60
C ILE A 33 1.94 -4.71 8.84
N ASP A 34 1.61 -5.75 9.59
CA ASP A 34 0.94 -6.92 9.02
C ASP A 34 -0.50 -6.52 8.69
N LEU A 35 -0.94 -6.64 7.44
CA LEU A 35 -2.27 -6.19 7.00
C LEU A 35 -3.02 -7.36 6.37
N PRO A 36 -4.36 -7.41 6.50
CA PRO A 36 -5.14 -8.46 5.87
C PRO A 36 -5.02 -8.37 4.34
N GLU A 37 -4.77 -9.51 3.70
CA GLU A 37 -4.81 -9.68 2.25
C GLU A 37 -6.07 -10.50 1.90
N ILE A 38 -7.19 -9.78 1.80
CA ILE A 38 -8.46 -10.40 1.45
C ILE A 38 -8.43 -10.87 0.00
N GLN A 39 -9.12 -11.99 -0.26
CA GLN A 39 -9.27 -12.52 -1.61
C GLN A 39 -10.55 -11.93 -2.20
N SER A 40 -10.43 -10.92 -3.06
CA SER A 40 -11.53 -10.31 -3.80
C SER A 40 -11.01 -9.89 -5.16
N GLY A 41 -11.76 -10.22 -6.23
CA GLY A 41 -11.45 -9.78 -7.59
C GLY A 41 -11.78 -8.29 -7.84
N ASP A 42 -12.14 -7.54 -6.79
CA ASP A 42 -12.24 -6.09 -6.81
C ASP A 42 -11.06 -5.47 -6.04
N LEU A 43 -10.13 -4.88 -6.79
CA LEU A 43 -8.96 -4.20 -6.26
C LEU A 43 -9.31 -3.05 -5.29
N GLU A 44 -10.44 -2.35 -5.50
CA GLU A 44 -10.87 -1.28 -4.61
C GLU A 44 -11.27 -1.84 -3.24
N GLU A 45 -11.92 -3.00 -3.20
CA GLU A 45 -12.27 -3.69 -1.96
C GLU A 45 -11.01 -4.10 -1.18
N VAL A 46 -10.04 -4.71 -1.87
CA VAL A 46 -8.74 -5.09 -1.30
C VAL A 46 -8.04 -3.88 -0.68
N LEU A 47 -7.93 -2.78 -1.44
CA LEU A 47 -7.29 -1.54 -0.97
C LEU A 47 -8.03 -0.91 0.20
N ARG A 48 -9.37 -0.89 0.18
CA ARG A 48 -10.19 -0.29 1.23
C ARG A 48 -10.05 -1.06 2.55
N ALA A 49 -10.07 -2.39 2.50
CA ALA A 49 -9.84 -3.24 3.67
C ALA A 49 -8.42 -3.05 4.23
N LYS A 50 -7.40 -3.07 3.36
CA LYS A 50 -5.99 -2.86 3.74
C LYS A 50 -5.77 -1.48 4.36
N ALA A 51 -6.30 -0.42 3.77
CA ALA A 51 -6.18 0.95 4.26
C ALA A 51 -6.91 1.16 5.59
N GLY A 52 -8.12 0.58 5.74
CA GLY A 52 -8.88 0.62 6.98
C GLY A 52 -8.12 -0.01 8.14
N ALA A 53 -7.66 -1.25 7.96
CA ALA A 53 -6.85 -1.96 8.95
C ALA A 53 -5.55 -1.22 9.28
N ALA A 54 -4.88 -0.63 8.28
CA ALA A 54 -3.66 0.15 8.51
C ALA A 54 -3.92 1.40 9.35
N ARG A 55 -4.98 2.15 9.04
CA ARG A 55 -5.37 3.35 9.79
C ARG A 55 -5.71 3.00 11.24
N GLU A 56 -6.47 1.93 11.47
CA GLU A 56 -6.83 1.46 12.81
C GLU A 56 -5.61 1.08 13.64
N ARG A 57 -4.64 0.37 13.06
CA ARG A 57 -3.42 -0.07 13.76
C ARG A 57 -2.42 1.06 14.02
N VAL A 58 -2.32 2.05 13.12
CA VAL A 58 -1.34 3.15 13.24
C VAL A 58 -1.87 4.35 14.01
N GLY A 59 -3.19 4.58 13.97
CA GLY A 59 -3.81 5.77 14.55
C GLY A 59 -3.46 7.08 13.81
N ALA A 60 -2.98 7.00 12.57
CA ALA A 60 -2.63 8.14 11.72
C ALA A 60 -3.04 7.89 10.27
N ALA A 61 -2.88 8.89 9.39
CA ALA A 61 -3.06 8.69 7.96
C ALA A 61 -1.97 7.75 7.43
N VAL A 62 -2.39 6.74 6.66
CA VAL A 62 -1.51 5.74 6.05
C VAL A 62 -1.85 5.62 4.57
N VAL A 63 -0.83 5.60 3.73
CA VAL A 63 -0.91 5.19 2.33
C VAL A 63 -0.53 3.73 2.26
N VAL A 64 -1.34 2.92 1.60
CA VAL A 64 -1.07 1.50 1.33
C VAL A 64 -0.99 1.30 -0.17
N GLU A 65 -0.38 0.20 -0.58
CA GLU A 65 -0.24 -0.18 -1.98
C GLU A 65 -0.71 -1.63 -2.16
N GLU A 66 -1.35 -1.87 -3.30
CA GLU A 66 -1.63 -3.19 -3.84
C GLU A 66 -1.22 -3.21 -5.31
N THR A 67 -0.68 -4.33 -5.78
CA THR A 67 -0.21 -4.47 -7.16
C THR A 67 -0.73 -5.77 -7.75
N GLY A 68 -1.45 -5.65 -8.86
CA GLY A 68 -2.02 -6.78 -9.58
C GLY A 68 -1.45 -6.97 -10.98
N LEU A 69 -1.59 -8.19 -11.52
CA LEU A 69 -1.30 -8.52 -12.92
C LEU A 69 -2.50 -9.22 -13.53
N GLU A 70 -3.13 -8.59 -14.52
CA GLU A 70 -4.28 -9.16 -15.22
C GLU A 70 -3.92 -9.59 -16.64
N LEU A 71 -4.32 -10.80 -17.03
CA LEU A 71 -4.18 -11.29 -18.40
C LEU A 71 -5.56 -11.33 -19.08
N ALA A 72 -5.74 -10.51 -20.12
CA ALA A 72 -7.00 -10.42 -20.84
C ALA A 72 -7.45 -11.77 -21.45
N ALA A 73 -6.50 -12.59 -21.92
CA ALA A 73 -6.78 -13.92 -22.46
C ALA A 73 -7.26 -14.94 -21.40
N LEU A 74 -7.03 -14.64 -20.12
CA LEU A 74 -7.48 -15.45 -18.97
C LEU A 74 -8.57 -14.74 -18.19
N SER A 75 -9.32 -13.84 -18.83
CA SER A 75 -10.42 -13.09 -18.21
C SER A 75 -10.00 -12.35 -16.93
N GLY A 76 -8.79 -11.78 -16.90
CA GLY A 76 -8.27 -11.01 -15.76
C GLY A 76 -7.40 -11.81 -14.79
N PHE A 77 -7.40 -13.14 -14.85
CA PHE A 77 -6.49 -13.95 -14.03
C PHE A 77 -5.01 -13.71 -14.43
N PRO A 78 -4.03 -13.69 -13.50
CA PRO A 78 -4.08 -14.00 -12.06
C PRO A 78 -4.30 -12.78 -11.15
N GLY A 79 -4.85 -11.67 -11.65
CA GLY A 79 -4.91 -10.43 -10.88
C GLY A 79 -5.60 -10.61 -9.52
N PRO A 80 -5.16 -9.88 -8.50
CA PRO A 80 -5.80 -9.87 -7.19
C PRO A 80 -7.27 -9.48 -7.34
#